data_AF-A0A966N6X8-F1
#
_entry.id   AF-A0A966N6X8-F1
#
_cell.length_a   1.000
_cell.length_b   1.000
_cell.length_c   1.000
_cell.angle_alpha   90.00
_cell.angle_beta   90.00
_cell.angle_gamma   90.00
#
_symmetry.space_group_name_H-M   'P 1'
#
loop_
_entity.id
_entity.type
_entity.pdbx_description
1 polymer ?
#
loop_
_entity_poly.entity_id
_entity_poly.type
_entity_poly.pdbx_seq_one_letter_code
_entity_poly.pdbx_strand_id
1 'polypeptide(L)'
;SNDFERATKMARDMVTRYGMSDSLGTMVYVDTEQDSMFGRMNSKTVSELTQQKVDAEIRTLIDSQYALAKKILEQNRDKVEAMVTALLEWETIDSEQINDIMAGRPPKPPKPVTATAFGNSAGGGTQGPAAGSAPATA
;
A
#
# COMPACT_ATOMS: atom_id res chain seq x y z
N SER A 1 5.19 -7.80 13.84
CA SER A 1 4.39 -9.05 13.72
C SER A 1 3.38 -8.99 12.58
N ASN A 2 2.67 -7.87 12.39
CA ASN A 2 1.66 -7.70 11.34
C ASN A 2 2.17 -8.03 9.91
N ASP A 3 3.38 -7.59 9.53
CA ASP A 3 3.89 -7.82 8.17
C ASP A 3 4.15 -9.29 7.84
N PHE A 4 4.73 -10.04 8.80
CA PHE A 4 4.98 -11.47 8.61
C PHE A 4 3.67 -12.25 8.51
N GLU A 5 2.66 -11.91 9.31
CA GLU A 5 1.33 -12.53 9.23
C GLU A 5 0.68 -12.26 7.86
N ARG A 6 0.74 -11.02 7.38
CA ARG A 6 0.21 -10.63 6.06
C ARG A 6 0.94 -11.29 4.92
N ALA A 7 2.28 -11.30 4.94
CA ALA A 7 3.10 -11.94 3.94
C ALA A 7 2.84 -13.45 3.89
N THR A 8 2.76 -14.10 5.05
CA THR A 8 2.47 -15.54 5.14
C THR A 8 1.07 -15.87 4.61
N LYS A 9 0.06 -15.04 4.93
CA LYS A 9 -1.29 -15.22 4.40
C LYS A 9 -1.31 -15.10 2.87
N MET A 10 -0.66 -14.07 2.34
CA MET A 10 -0.58 -13.86 0.89
C MET A 10 0.14 -15.02 0.20
N ALA A 11 1.28 -15.47 0.73
CA ALA A 11 2.02 -16.61 0.21
C ALA A 11 1.17 -17.90 0.22
N ARG A 12 0.42 -18.14 1.30
CA ARG A 12 -0.51 -19.28 1.37
C ARG A 12 -1.59 -19.20 0.29
N ASP A 13 -2.20 -18.04 0.08
CA ASP A 13 -3.21 -17.85 -0.97
C ASP A 13 -2.61 -18.06 -2.37
N MET A 14 -1.40 -17.55 -2.62
CA MET A 14 -0.67 -17.77 -3.89
C MET A 14 -0.50 -19.26 -4.18
N VAL A 15 0.01 -20.02 -3.21
CA VAL A 15 0.30 -21.46 -3.38
C VAL A 15 -0.98 -22.28 -3.47
N THR A 16 -1.98 -21.99 -2.63
CA THR A 16 -3.11 -22.91 -2.41
C THR A 16 -4.39 -22.52 -3.15
N ARG A 17 -4.59 -21.22 -3.46
CA ARG A 17 -5.78 -20.71 -4.15
C ARG A 17 -5.51 -20.31 -5.58
N TYR A 18 -4.36 -19.73 -5.87
CA TYR A 18 -4.03 -19.24 -7.22
C TYR A 18 -3.20 -20.23 -8.03
N GLY A 19 -2.68 -21.29 -7.39
CA GLY A 19 -1.85 -22.29 -8.05
C GLY A 19 -0.52 -21.71 -8.56
N MET A 20 0.02 -20.72 -7.84
CA MET A 20 1.29 -20.06 -8.14
C MET A 20 2.46 -20.80 -7.48
N SER A 21 2.54 -22.11 -7.69
CA SER A 21 3.66 -22.94 -7.27
C SER A 21 3.99 -23.92 -8.39
N ASP A 22 5.25 -23.97 -8.79
CA ASP A 22 5.70 -24.86 -9.87
C ASP A 22 5.62 -26.35 -9.46
N SER A 23 5.78 -26.66 -8.18
CA SER A 23 5.78 -28.03 -7.68
C SER A 23 4.38 -28.61 -7.44
N LEU A 24 3.40 -27.73 -7.18
CA LEU A 24 1.99 -28.09 -6.95
C LEU A 24 1.12 -27.85 -8.19
N GLY A 25 1.56 -26.99 -9.11
CA GLY A 25 0.84 -26.64 -10.33
C GLY A 25 -0.40 -25.77 -10.06
N THR A 26 -1.23 -25.61 -11.10
CA THR A 26 -2.36 -24.68 -11.09
C THR A 26 -3.62 -25.20 -10.36
N MET A 27 -3.47 -26.21 -9.50
CA MET A 27 -4.59 -26.82 -8.80
C MET A 27 -4.94 -26.02 -7.53
N VAL A 28 -6.24 -25.85 -7.27
CA VAL A 28 -6.74 -25.21 -6.06
C VAL A 28 -6.90 -26.24 -4.95
N TYR A 29 -6.27 -25.98 -3.81
CA TYR A 29 -6.20 -26.87 -2.64
C TYR A 29 -7.11 -26.44 -1.47
N VAL A 30 -7.68 -25.24 -1.53
CA VAL A 30 -8.58 -24.71 -0.49
C VAL A 30 -9.87 -24.25 -1.14
N ASP A 31 -11.00 -24.55 -0.53
CA ASP A 31 -12.27 -23.98 -0.95
C ASP A 31 -12.26 -22.47 -0.73
N THR A 32 -12.74 -21.73 -1.73
CA THR A 32 -12.95 -20.30 -1.62
C THR A 32 -14.11 -20.07 -0.65
N GLU A 33 -14.10 -19.03 0.19
CA GLU A 33 -15.22 -18.79 1.13
C GLU A 33 -16.59 -18.67 0.43
N GLN A 34 -16.57 -18.37 -0.87
CA GLN A 34 -17.74 -18.35 -1.75
C GLN A 34 -18.35 -19.74 -2.00
N ASP A 35 -17.56 -20.82 -1.96
CA ASP A 35 -18.04 -22.21 -2.10
C ASP A 35 -18.68 -22.75 -0.81
N SER A 36 -18.26 -22.25 0.37
CA SER A 36 -18.86 -22.61 1.67
C SER A 36 -20.31 -22.14 1.83
N MET A 37 -20.76 -21.16 1.05
CA MET A 37 -22.13 -20.66 1.07
C MET A 37 -23.11 -21.54 0.27
N PHE A 38 -22.62 -22.35 -0.69
CA PHE A 38 -23.45 -23.18 -1.57
C PHE A 38 -23.46 -24.68 -1.23
N GLY A 39 -23.20 -25.03 0.04
CA GLY A 39 -23.49 -26.37 0.56
C GLY A 39 -22.64 -27.50 -0.02
N ARG A 40 -21.45 -27.20 -0.57
CA ARG A 40 -20.45 -28.24 -0.89
C ARG A 40 -19.79 -28.70 0.40
N MET A 41 -20.43 -29.67 1.08
CA MET A 41 -19.92 -30.33 2.29
C MET A 41 -18.79 -31.33 1.99
N ASN A 42 -17.87 -30.97 1.11
CA ASN A 42 -16.68 -31.75 0.83
C ASN A 42 -15.49 -30.80 0.99
N SER A 43 -15.13 -30.46 2.22
CA SER A 43 -13.77 -29.96 2.46
C SER A 43 -12.85 -31.02 1.88
N LYS A 44 -12.21 -30.72 0.74
CA LYS A 44 -11.23 -31.64 0.17
C LYS A 44 -10.10 -31.70 1.19
N THR A 45 -10.10 -32.74 2.01
CA THR A 45 -9.03 -32.98 2.96
C THR A 45 -7.78 -33.27 2.14
N VAL A 46 -6.97 -32.23 1.99
CA VAL A 46 -5.66 -32.29 1.37
C VAL A 46 -4.84 -33.32 2.14
N SER A 47 -4.24 -34.28 1.44
CA SER A 47 -3.41 -35.32 2.09
C SER A 47 -2.26 -34.66 2.86
N GLU A 48 -1.82 -35.29 3.96
CA GLU A 48 -0.72 -34.78 4.78
C GLU A 48 0.54 -34.50 3.95
N LEU A 49 0.87 -35.41 3.03
CA LEU A 49 2.00 -35.23 2.10
C LEU A 49 1.85 -33.98 1.22
N THR A 50 0.62 -33.61 0.84
CA THR A 50 0.37 -32.39 0.07
C THR A 50 0.44 -31.15 0.96
N GLN A 51 -0.04 -31.22 2.22
CA GLN A 51 0.11 -30.12 3.18
C GLN A 51 1.59 -29.81 3.47
N GLN A 52 2.41 -30.86 3.66
CA GLN A 52 3.85 -30.70 3.84
C GLN A 52 4.52 -30.02 2.63
N LYS A 53 4.09 -30.36 1.41
CA LYS A 53 4.56 -29.67 0.19
C LYS A 53 4.14 -28.20 0.16
N VAL A 54 2.87 -27.91 0.47
CA VAL A 54 2.36 -26.53 0.56
C VAL A 54 3.18 -25.71 1.55
N ASP A 55 3.43 -26.23 2.75
CA ASP A 55 4.19 -25.50 3.77
C ASP A 55 5.65 -25.27 3.34
N ALA A 56 6.26 -26.24 2.65
CA ALA A 56 7.61 -26.10 2.10
C ALA A 56 7.68 -25.01 1.01
N GLU A 57 6.69 -24.93 0.13
CA GLU A 57 6.58 -23.89 -0.90
C GLU A 57 6.38 -22.51 -0.28
N ILE A 58 5.48 -22.38 0.70
CA ILE A 58 5.26 -21.12 1.43
C ILE A 58 6.56 -20.64 2.09
N ARG A 59 7.29 -21.54 2.76
CA ARG A 59 8.58 -21.20 3.39
C ARG A 59 9.58 -20.72 2.34
N THR A 60 9.74 -21.46 1.25
CA THR A 60 10.68 -21.11 0.17
C THR A 60 10.35 -19.74 -0.44
N LEU A 61 9.07 -19.45 -0.65
CA LEU A 61 8.60 -18.16 -1.16
C LEU A 61 8.92 -17.03 -0.17
N ILE A 62 8.61 -17.18 1.12
CA ILE A 62 8.89 -16.14 2.12
C ILE A 62 10.40 -15.89 2.24
N ASP A 63 11.20 -16.95 2.33
CA ASP A 63 12.65 -16.85 2.51
C ASP A 63 13.33 -16.19 1.31
N SER A 64 12.93 -16.56 0.09
CA SER A 64 13.45 -15.96 -1.14
C SER A 64 13.09 -14.47 -1.27
N GLN A 65 11.85 -14.11 -0.96
CA GLN A 65 11.42 -12.71 -1.01
C GLN A 65 12.04 -11.86 0.10
N TYR A 66 12.26 -12.43 1.29
CA TYR A 66 12.99 -11.77 2.35
C TYR A 66 14.46 -11.52 1.97
N ALA A 67 15.13 -12.54 1.41
CA ALA A 67 16.51 -12.41 0.93
C ALA A 67 16.62 -11.36 -0.20
N LEU A 68 15.67 -11.34 -1.13
CA LEU A 68 15.59 -10.34 -2.18
C LEU A 68 15.40 -8.92 -1.61
N ALA A 69 14.45 -8.73 -0.69
CA ALA A 69 14.21 -7.44 -0.06
C ALA A 69 15.46 -6.93 0.67
N LYS A 70 16.11 -7.80 1.44
CA LYS A 70 17.38 -7.49 2.11
C LYS A 70 18.46 -7.08 1.13
N LYS A 71 18.63 -7.83 0.03
CA LYS A 71 19.60 -7.52 -1.02
C LYS A 71 19.33 -6.15 -1.65
N ILE A 72 18.06 -5.82 -1.94
CA ILE A 72 17.68 -4.52 -2.51
C ILE A 72 18.05 -3.39 -1.54
N LEU A 73 17.78 -3.56 -0.25
CA LEU A 73 18.13 -2.57 0.78
C LEU A 73 19.65 -2.40 0.92
N GLU A 74 20.40 -3.50 0.90
CA GLU A 74 21.87 -3.48 0.97
C GLU A 74 22.48 -2.80 -0.27
N GLN A 75 21.96 -3.09 -1.46
CA GLN A 75 22.41 -2.47 -2.71
C GLN A 75 22.11 -0.97 -2.80
N ASN A 76 21.12 -0.49 -2.03
CA ASN A 76 20.71 0.91 -1.98
C ASN A 76 20.98 1.52 -0.59
N ARG A 77 22.02 1.04 0.10
CA ARG A 77 22.34 1.45 1.47
C ARG A 77 22.50 2.96 1.61
N ASP A 78 23.11 3.61 0.61
CA ASP A 78 23.26 5.06 0.49
C ASP A 78 21.91 5.80 0.62
N LYS A 79 20.90 5.33 -0.11
CA LYS A 79 19.55 5.92 -0.11
C LYS A 79 18.83 5.66 1.20
N VAL A 80 18.99 4.46 1.75
CA VAL A 80 18.43 4.10 3.07
C VAL A 80 19.01 5.03 4.15
N GLU A 81 20.32 5.27 4.14
CA GLU A 81 20.95 6.21 5.10
C GLU A 81 20.42 7.63 4.92
N ALA A 82 20.33 8.12 3.69
CA ALA A 82 19.77 9.44 3.43
C ALA A 82 18.31 9.58 3.93
N MET A 83 17.48 8.55 3.74
CA MET A 83 16.11 8.54 4.27
C MET A 83 16.08 8.53 5.79
N VAL A 84 16.94 7.72 6.44
CA VAL A 84 17.03 7.66 7.90
C VAL A 84 17.47 9.01 8.46
N THR A 85 18.50 9.65 7.90
CA THR A 85 18.96 10.96 8.32
C THR A 85 17.87 12.02 8.17
N ALA A 86 17.15 12.04 7.04
CA ALA A 86 16.05 12.97 6.82
C ALA A 86 14.89 12.76 7.83
N LEU A 87 14.54 11.51 8.12
CA LEU A 87 13.52 11.18 9.13
C LEU A 87 13.94 11.54 10.56
N LEU A 88 15.23 11.41 10.89
CA LEU A 88 15.75 11.87 12.19
C LEU A 88 15.66 13.39 12.35
N GLU A 89 15.81 14.14 11.26
CA GLU A 89 15.77 15.60 11.31
C GLU A 89 14.36 16.19 11.23
N TRP A 90 13.46 15.59 10.43
CA TRP A 90 12.14 16.15 10.16
C TRP A 90 10.95 15.30 10.62
N GLU A 91 11.20 14.12 11.20
CA GLU A 91 10.19 13.13 11.67
C GLU A 91 9.33 12.51 10.56
N THR A 92 8.99 13.27 9.52
CA THR A 92 8.21 12.86 8.36
C THR A 92 8.88 13.36 7.08
N ILE A 93 8.88 12.52 6.05
CA ILE A 93 9.29 12.89 4.69
C ILE A 93 8.16 12.56 3.71
N ASP A 94 8.01 13.38 2.68
CA ASP A 94 7.02 13.20 1.62
C ASP A 94 7.59 12.47 0.39
N SER A 95 6.72 12.22 -0.58
CA SER A 95 7.10 11.53 -1.82
C SER A 95 8.09 12.32 -2.68
N GLU A 96 8.06 13.66 -2.67
CA GLU A 96 9.01 14.49 -3.42
C GLU A 96 10.41 14.37 -2.82
N GLN A 97 10.53 14.38 -1.50
CA GLN A 97 11.79 14.17 -0.78
C GLN A 97 12.34 12.75 -1.03
N ILE A 98 11.48 11.72 -1.02
CA ILE A 98 11.87 10.35 -1.37
C ILE A 98 12.38 10.30 -2.82
N ASN A 99 11.69 10.93 -3.77
CA ASN A 99 12.11 10.96 -5.18
C ASN A 99 13.47 11.65 -5.37
N ASP A 100 13.73 12.73 -4.62
CA ASP A 100 15.04 13.39 -4.63
C ASP A 100 16.15 12.44 -4.15
N ILE A 101 15.93 11.73 -3.03
CA ILE A 101 16.88 10.73 -2.52
C ILE A 101 17.10 9.60 -3.54
N MET A 102 16.03 9.10 -4.15
CA MET A 102 16.11 8.03 -5.16
C MET A 102 16.88 8.48 -6.40
N ALA A 103 16.83 9.77 -6.75
CA ALA A 103 17.61 10.37 -7.83
C ALA A 103 19.05 10.74 -7.43
N GLY A 104 19.48 10.43 -6.20
CA GLY A 104 20.81 10.77 -5.68
C GLY A 104 20.99 12.25 -5.34
N ARG A 105 19.88 12.99 -5.16
CA ARG A 105 19.89 14.39 -4.73
C ARG A 105 19.61 14.48 -3.22
N PRO A 106 20.12 15.52 -2.54
CA PRO A 106 19.75 15.74 -1.14
C PRO A 106 18.26 16.07 -1.01
N PRO A 107 17.54 15.53 -0.01
CA PRO A 107 16.14 15.83 0.20
C PRO A 107 15.98 17.29 0.64
N LYS A 108 14.93 17.95 0.16
CA LYS A 108 14.59 19.33 0.54
C LYS A 108 13.88 19.38 1.89
N PRO A 109 13.89 20.53 2.59
CA PRO A 109 13.12 20.70 3.82
C PRO A 109 11.62 20.48 3.59
N PRO A 110 10.88 19.99 4.60
CA PRO A 110 9.44 19.76 4.50
C PRO A 110 8.70 21.06 4.24
N LYS A 111 7.65 20.98 3.41
CA LYS A 111 6.79 22.14 3.13
C LYS A 111 6.04 22.52 4.42
N PRO A 112 5.94 23.81 4.76
CA PRO A 112 5.12 24.22 5.89
C PRO A 112 3.69 23.74 5.66
N VAL A 113 3.10 23.10 6.66
CA VAL A 113 1.68 22.75 6.64
C VAL A 113 0.89 24.05 6.55
N THR A 114 0.53 24.46 5.34
CA THR A 114 -0.51 25.47 5.16
C THR A 114 -1.78 24.80 5.65
N ALA A 115 -2.13 25.06 6.91
CA ALA A 115 -3.47 24.82 7.40
C ALA A 115 -4.40 25.55 6.44
N THR A 116 -5.00 24.82 5.51
CA THR A 116 -6.03 25.34 4.64
C THR A 116 -7.10 25.90 5.57
N ALA A 117 -7.14 27.22 5.70
CA ALA A 117 -8.20 27.90 6.39
C ALA A 117 -9.48 27.44 5.72
N PHE A 118 -10.27 26.62 6.41
CA PHE A 118 -11.66 26.39 6.09
C PHE A 118 -12.35 27.74 6.30
N GLY A 119 -12.26 28.60 5.29
CA GLY A 119 -12.93 29.87 5.23
C GLY A 119 -14.42 29.60 5.28
N ASN A 120 -15.04 29.98 6.39
CA ASN A 120 -16.47 30.02 6.57
C ASN A 120 -17.08 30.92 5.47
N SER A 121 -17.49 30.33 4.36
CA SER A 121 -18.32 31.01 3.36
C SER A 121 -19.73 31.14 3.90
N ALA A 122 -19.94 32.11 4.80
CA ALA A 122 -21.24 32.69 5.03
C ALA A 122 -21.61 33.52 3.79
N GLY A 123 -22.26 32.86 2.82
CA GLY A 123 -22.67 33.46 1.56
C GLY A 123 -24.02 32.92 1.10
N GLY A 124 -25.09 33.57 1.55
CA GLY A 124 -26.45 33.45 1.02
C GLY A 124 -27.34 34.43 1.75
N GLY A 125 -28.08 35.35 1.14
CA GLY A 125 -28.36 35.66 -0.25
C GLY A 125 -29.77 36.26 -0.27
N THR A 126 -29.99 37.45 -0.82
CA THR A 126 -31.32 37.92 -1.23
C THR A 126 -31.20 38.94 -2.39
N GLN A 127 -32.11 38.82 -3.34
CA GLN A 127 -32.11 39.40 -4.68
C GLN A 127 -33.14 40.55 -4.80
N GLY A 128 -32.74 41.66 -5.46
CA GLY A 128 -33.55 42.53 -6.34
C GLY A 128 -34.45 43.64 -5.73
N PRO A 129 -35.01 44.60 -6.52
CA PRO A 129 -34.68 45.01 -7.91
C PRO A 129 -34.60 46.56 -8.16
N ALA A 130 -34.08 46.90 -9.35
CA ALA A 130 -34.19 48.10 -10.24
C ALA A 130 -34.81 49.45 -9.80
N ALA A 131 -34.08 50.56 -10.09
CA ALA A 131 -34.49 51.86 -10.68
C ALA A 131 -33.27 52.82 -10.54
N GLY A 132 -32.66 53.42 -11.57
CA GLY A 132 -33.20 54.41 -12.49
C GLY A 132 -32.55 55.78 -12.21
N SER A 133 -32.07 56.46 -13.26
CA SER A 133 -31.66 57.88 -13.39
C SER A 133 -30.23 58.33 -13.00
N ALA A 134 -29.45 58.65 -14.05
CA ALA A 134 -28.48 59.76 -14.14
C ALA A 134 -29.26 61.12 -14.18
N PRO A 135 -28.66 62.35 -14.14
CA PRO A 135 -27.30 62.69 -14.60
C PRO A 135 -26.56 63.86 -13.87
N ALA A 136 -25.33 64.08 -14.38
CA ALA A 136 -24.61 65.33 -14.65
C ALA A 136 -24.30 66.37 -13.55
N THR A 137 -22.99 66.55 -13.40
CA THR A 137 -22.24 67.70 -12.89
C THR A 137 -22.54 69.01 -13.64
N ALA A 138 -22.55 70.11 -12.91
CA ALA A 138 -22.35 71.47 -13.42
C ALA A 138 -20.86 71.84 -13.39
#